data_AF-X1L556-F1
#
_entry.id   AF-X1L556-F1
#
_cell.length_a   1.000
_cell.length_b   1.000
_cell.length_c   1.000
_cell.angle_alpha   90.00
_cell.angle_beta   90.00
_cell.angle_gamma   90.00
#
_symmetry.space_group_name_H-M   'P 1'
#
loop_
_entity.id
_entity.type
_entity.pdbx_description
1 polymer ?
#
loop_
_entity_poly.entity_id
_entity_poly.type
_entity_poly.pdbx_seq_one_letter_code
_entity_poly.pdbx_strand_id
1 'polypeptide(L)' 'VYSGTVSAALEAAILGIPAIAVSVAPTASFDYTHYTQFVRKLSLMVLHQGLPAGTLLNVNMPPLESGHNPE' A
#
# COMPACT_ATOMS: atom_id res chain seq x y z
N VAL A 1 10.58 -13.19 -5.25
CA VAL A 1 11.59 -12.65 -4.30
C VAL A 1 12.17 -11.30 -4.73
N TYR A 2 12.07 -10.88 -6.01
CA TYR A 2 12.53 -9.55 -6.42
C TYR A 2 11.36 -8.59 -6.68
N SER A 3 10.96 -7.81 -5.67
CA SER A 3 10.12 -6.62 -5.85
C SER A 3 10.84 -5.45 -5.20
N GLY A 4 11.28 -4.48 -6.01
CA GLY A 4 11.94 -3.27 -5.50
C GLY A 4 11.06 -2.50 -4.51
N THR A 5 9.74 -2.52 -4.70
CA THR A 5 8.76 -1.91 -3.80
C THR A 5 8.78 -2.56 -2.42
N VAL A 6 8.78 -3.89 -2.38
CA VAL A 6 8.83 -4.64 -1.11
C VAL A 6 10.21 -4.53 -0.46
N SER A 7 11.29 -4.57 -1.26
CA SER A 7 12.65 -4.38 -0.77
C SER A 7 12.84 -3.02 -0.10
N ALA A 8 12.31 -1.94 -0.67
CA ALA A 8 12.39 -0.61 -0.05
C ALA A 8 11.67 -0.55 1.31
N ALA A 9 10.46 -1.14 1.40
CA ALA A 9 9.74 -1.22 2.67
C ALA A 9 10.45 -2.13 3.70
N LEU A 10 11.14 -3.17 3.23
CA LEU A 10 11.92 -4.06 4.07
C LEU A 10 13.10 -3.34 4.73
N GLU A 11 13.86 -2.56 3.96
CA GLU A 11 14.96 -1.75 4.50
C GLU A 11 14.46 -0.79 5.60
N ALA A 12 13.32 -0.13 5.39
CA ALA A 12 12.71 0.73 6.41
C ALA A 12 12.32 -0.07 7.68
N ALA A 13 11.72 -1.24 7.52
CA ALA A 13 11.35 -2.10 8.65
C ALA A 13 12.57 -2.60 9.44
N ILE A 14 13.69 -2.91 8.76
CA ILE A 14 14.98 -3.25 9.39
C ILE A 14 15.51 -2.09 10.24
N LEU A 15 15.32 -0.85 9.78
CA LEU A 15 15.69 0.36 10.51
C LEU A 15 14.69 0.75 11.61
N GLY A 16 13.66 -0.06 11.86
CA GLY A 16 12.62 0.22 12.85
C GLY A 16 11.62 1.30 12.44
N ILE A 17 11.54 1.62 11.14
CA ILE A 17 10.60 2.59 10.58
C ILE A 17 9.37 1.83 10.06
N PRO A 18 8.15 2.12 10.54
CA PRO A 18 6.93 1.52 9.99
C PRO A 18 6.82 1.75 8.48
N ALA A 19 6.56 0.69 7.72
CA ALA A 19 6.61 0.76 6.26
C ALA A 19 5.46 -0.01 5.59
N ILE A 20 5.03 0.50 4.43
CA ILE A 20 4.01 -0.10 3.58
C ILE A 20 4.55 -0.16 2.15
N ALA A 21 4.58 -1.34 1.56
CA ALA A 21 4.76 -1.55 0.12
C ALA A 21 3.39 -1.67 -0.55
N VAL A 22 3.12 -0.86 -1.58
CA VAL A 22 1.85 -0.89 -2.31
C VAL A 22 2.10 -1.21 -3.78
N SER A 23 1.41 -2.24 -4.28
CA SER A 23 1.39 -2.59 -5.71
C SER A 23 -0.05 -2.53 -6.22
N VAL A 24 -0.27 -1.81 -7.31
CA VAL A 24 -1.59 -1.72 -7.97
C VAL A 24 -1.53 -2.55 -9.23
N ALA A 25 -2.53 -3.42 -9.43
CA ALA A 25 -2.66 -4.16 -10.67
C ALA A 25 -2.83 -3.22 -11.87
N PRO A 26 -2.35 -3.58 -13.07
CA PRO A 26 -2.54 -2.76 -14.26
C PRO A 26 -4.01 -2.41 -14.46
N THR A 27 -4.29 -1.13 -14.61
CA THR A 27 -5.62 -0.59 -14.92
C THR A 27 -5.60 -0.01 -16.33
N ALA A 28 -6.72 -0.16 -17.06
CA ALA A 28 -6.88 0.42 -18.39
C ALA A 28 -6.91 1.97 -18.37
N SER A 29 -7.28 2.55 -17.22
CA SER A 29 -7.23 3.99 -16.97
C SER A 29 -6.05 4.35 -16.07
N PHE A 30 -5.46 5.52 -16.27
CA PHE A 30 -4.43 6.08 -15.38
C PHE A 30 -5.04 6.78 -14.15
N ASP A 31 -6.30 6.53 -13.81
CA ASP A 31 -6.91 7.11 -12.61
C ASP A 31 -6.58 6.26 -11.37
N TYR A 32 -5.78 6.85 -10.47
CA TYR A 32 -5.40 6.22 -9.21
C TYR A 32 -6.08 6.83 -7.98
N THR A 33 -7.10 7.69 -8.17
CA THR A 33 -7.74 8.45 -7.09
C THR A 33 -8.25 7.55 -5.97
N HIS A 34 -8.98 6.50 -6.33
CA HIS A 34 -9.52 5.54 -5.36
C HIS A 34 -8.41 4.78 -4.59
N TYR A 35 -7.36 4.33 -5.29
CA TYR A 35 -6.22 3.67 -4.63
C TYR A 35 -5.50 4.62 -3.67
N THR A 36 -5.24 5.85 -4.09
CA THR A 36 -4.54 6.84 -3.25
C THR A 36 -5.35 7.24 -2.01
N GLN A 37 -6.68 7.31 -2.10
CA GLN A 37 -7.54 7.51 -0.94
C GLN A 37 -7.41 6.37 0.08
N PHE A 38 -7.42 5.12 -0.39
CA PHE A 38 -7.19 3.96 0.48
C PHE A 38 -5.78 3.99 1.09
N VAL A 39 -4.74 4.21 0.28
CA VAL A 39 -3.34 4.27 0.77
C VAL A 39 -3.21 5.36 1.82
N ARG A 40 -3.79 6.54 1.61
CA ARG A 40 -3.76 7.62 2.60
C ARG A 40 -4.37 7.18 3.94
N LYS A 41 -5.55 6.56 3.90
CA LYS A 41 -6.22 6.07 5.12
C LYS A 41 -5.37 5.01 5.83
N LEU A 42 -4.82 4.05 5.09
CA LEU A 42 -3.96 3.01 5.64
C LEU A 42 -2.68 3.59 6.25
N SER A 43 -2.01 4.52 5.55
CA SER A 43 -0.80 5.17 6.05
C SER A 43 -1.05 5.93 7.35
N LEU A 44 -2.19 6.61 7.48
CA LEU A 44 -2.58 7.26 8.73
C LEU A 44 -2.81 6.25 9.85
N MET A 45 -3.46 5.11 9.56
CA MET A 45 -3.64 4.05 10.56
C MET A 45 -2.31 3.49 11.04
N VAL A 46 -1.38 3.19 10.12
CA VAL A 46 -0.02 2.72 10.45
C VAL A 46 0.76 3.77 11.23
N LEU A 47 0.63 5.05 10.87
CA LEU A 47 1.31 6.14 11.59
C LEU A 47 0.80 6.28 13.03
N HIS A 48 -0.51 6.14 13.26
CA HIS A 48 -1.12 6.31 14.58
C HIS A 48 -1.03 5.07 15.47
N GLN A 49 -1.17 3.86 14.89
CA GLN A 49 -1.22 2.61 15.63
C GLN A 49 0.14 1.90 15.67
N GLY A 50 1.06 2.27 14.77
CA GLY A 50 2.33 1.59 14.58
C GLY A 50 2.17 0.23 13.90
N LEU A 51 3.31 -0.47 13.80
CA LEU A 51 3.39 -1.88 13.44
C LEU A 51 4.29 -2.57 14.47
N PRO A 52 4.17 -3.89 14.65
CA PRO A 52 5.14 -4.64 15.44
C PRO A 52 6.57 -4.41 14.90
N ALA A 53 7.56 -4.47 15.80
CA ALA A 53 8.95 -4.25 15.42
C ALA A 53 9.39 -5.20 14.30
N GLY A 54 10.12 -4.66 13.31
CA GLY A 54 10.59 -5.43 12.14
C GLY A 54 9.48 -5.88 11.19
N THR A 55 8.28 -5.30 11.27
CA THR A 55 7.14 -5.64 10.40
C THR A 55 6.88 -4.56 9.36
N LEU A 56 6.52 -4.98 8.14
CA LEU A 56 6.00 -4.13 7.07
C LEU A 56 4.65 -4.67 6.57
N LEU A 57 3.85 -3.81 5.95
CA LEU A 57 2.66 -4.23 5.21
C LEU A 57 2.96 -4.32 3.72
N ASN A 58 2.68 -5.47 3.09
CA ASN A 58 2.74 -5.65 1.65
C ASN A 58 1.32 -5.74 1.08
N VAL A 59 0.89 -4.68 0.39
CA VAL A 59 -0.49 -4.48 -0.05
C VAL A 59 -0.57 -4.59 -1.57
N ASN A 60 -1.42 -5.48 -2.05
CA ASN A 60 -1.74 -5.61 -3.48
C ASN A 60 -3.18 -5.15 -3.71
N MET A 61 -3.36 -4.20 -4.63
CA MET A 61 -4.67 -3.64 -4.97
C MET A 61 -5.16 -4.22 -6.29
N PRO A 62 -6.37 -4.80 -6.33
CA PRO A 62 -6.96 -5.29 -7.58
C PRO A 62 -7.33 -4.11 -8.50
N PRO A 63 -7.49 -4.35 -9.82
CA PRO A 63 -8.04 -3.32 -10.69
C PRO A 63 -9.47 -3.00 -10.25
N LEU A 64 -9.82 -1.71 -10.26
CA LEU A 64 -11.20 -1.28 -10.06
C LEU A 64 -11.98 -1.63 -11.32
N GLU A 65 -13.08 -2.36 -11.16
CA GLU A 65 -14.04 -2.53 -12.24
C GLU A 65 -14.67 -1.18 -12.54
N SER A 66 -14.70 -0.82 -13.83
CA SER A 66 -15.48 0.31 -14.32
C SER A 66 -16.97 0.00 -14.15
N GLY A 67 -17.52 0.21 -12.95
CA GLY A 67 -18.95 -0.01 -12.74
C GLY A 67 -19.49 -0.05 -11.32
N HIS A 68 -18.67 -0.17 -10.27
CA HIS A 68 -19.23 -0.16 -8.92
C HIS A 68 -19.24 1.26 -8.34
N ASN A 69 -20.35 1.97 -8.54
CA ASN A 69 -20.71 3.13 -7.75
C ASN A 69 -21.09 2.61 -6.35
N PRO A 70 -20.32 2.90 -5.28
CA PRO A 70 -20.79 2.57 -3.95
C PRO A 70 -21.91 3.57 -3.62
N GLU A 71 -23.14 3.08 -3.63
CA GLU A 71 -24.25 3.76 -2.94
C GLU A 71 -23.94 3.92 -1.44
#